data_AF-A0A965VFA7-F1
#
_entry.id   AF-A0A965VFA7-F1
#
_cell.length_a   1.000
_cell.length_b   1.000
_cell.length_c   1.000
_cell.angle_alpha   90.00
_cell.angle_beta   90.00
_cell.angle_gamma   90.00
#
_symmetry.space_group_name_H-M   'P 1'
#
loop_
_entity.id
_entity.type
_entity.pdbx_description
1 polymer ?
#
loop_
_entity_poly.entity_id
_entity_poly.type
_entity_poly.pdbx_seq_one_letter_code
_entity_poly.pdbx_strand_id
1 'polypeptide(L)'
;MSAALKAARPGDVLTLKNGEWKDAKIVVNHGGEPDQPVTLRAEAPGRVVLNGASLLEINAPYVNVEGLLFRGGAISHGSVIQFNSHHGVVRETAVVDYNPAAFATKYYWAFFQGDHNLIERCYFKGKNHLDPVIGNGLEDSRHNRVAHSFFRDMPAASANGREIIRVWGSGKYEGREDDGAFFTIEGNLFDHADGEGAEIISLKSNHNVVQNNTVVATLGCINI
;
A
#
# COMPACT_ATOMS: atom_id res chain seq x y z
N MET A 1 6.57 -2.38 22.21
CA MET A 1 6.07 -1.59 21.08
C MET A 1 4.77 -0.87 21.38
N SER A 2 3.67 -1.55 21.75
CA SER A 2 2.36 -0.91 21.99
C SER A 2 2.39 0.31 22.93
N ALA A 3 3.16 0.27 24.03
CA ALA A 3 3.27 1.41 24.95
C ALA A 3 3.95 2.64 24.31
N ALA A 4 4.98 2.43 23.48
CA ALA A 4 5.68 3.53 22.79
C ALA A 4 4.78 4.18 21.73
N LEU A 5 4.03 3.38 20.98
CA LEU A 5 3.03 3.87 20.01
C LEU A 5 1.91 4.68 20.69
N LYS A 6 1.47 4.27 21.89
CA LYS A 6 0.45 4.99 22.68
C LYS A 6 0.94 6.30 23.29
N ALA A 7 2.26 6.45 23.46
CA ALA A 7 2.85 7.63 24.09
C ALA A 7 3.49 8.58 23.06
N ALA A 8 3.43 8.25 21.77
CA ALA A 8 4.04 9.02 20.69
C ALA A 8 3.47 10.43 20.64
N ARG A 9 4.36 11.40 20.43
CA ARG A 9 4.06 12.82 20.26
C ARG A 9 4.57 13.29 18.89
N PRO A 10 4.03 14.39 18.35
CA PRO A 10 4.55 14.99 17.12
C PRO A 10 6.08 15.12 17.16
N GLY A 11 6.73 14.65 16.10
CA GLY A 11 8.19 14.64 15.94
C GLY A 11 8.92 13.44 16.54
N ASP A 12 8.25 12.56 17.28
CA ASP A 12 8.89 11.37 17.84
C ASP A 12 9.36 10.39 16.76
N VAL A 13 10.52 9.76 16.99
CA VAL A 13 11.06 8.70 16.15
C VAL A 13 11.10 7.38 16.92
N LEU A 14 10.23 6.45 16.54
CA LEU A 14 10.13 5.11 17.09
C LEU A 14 10.91 4.13 16.23
N THR A 15 12.00 3.58 16.77
CA THR A 15 12.86 2.63 16.04
C THR A 15 12.55 1.18 16.43
N LEU A 16 12.17 0.36 15.44
CA LEU A 16 11.98 -1.08 15.57
C LEU A 16 13.32 -1.80 15.55
N LYS A 17 13.59 -2.61 16.57
CA LYS A 17 14.80 -3.43 16.62
C LYS A 17 14.80 -4.50 15.55
N ASN A 18 15.97 -4.73 14.98
CA ASN A 18 16.22 -5.78 14.00
C ASN A 18 15.77 -7.15 14.53
N GLY A 19 15.27 -7.99 13.64
CA GLY A 19 14.82 -9.34 13.96
C GLY A 19 13.50 -9.70 13.30
N GLU A 20 13.02 -10.89 13.62
CA GLU A 20 11.70 -11.36 13.19
C GLU A 20 10.61 -10.92 14.17
N TRP A 21 9.56 -10.34 13.61
CA TRP A 21 8.37 -9.89 14.30
C TRP A 21 7.21 -10.71 13.78
N LYS A 22 6.92 -11.80 14.48
CA LYS A 22 5.86 -12.75 14.11
C LYS A 22 4.52 -12.31 14.67
N ASP A 23 3.48 -12.36 13.83
CA ASP A 23 2.09 -12.03 14.17
C ASP A 23 1.95 -10.63 14.81
N ALA A 24 2.84 -9.70 14.45
CA ALA A 24 2.92 -8.37 15.01
C ALA A 24 1.90 -7.43 14.36
N LYS A 25 0.95 -6.97 15.16
CA LYS A 25 -0.02 -5.94 14.76
C LYS A 25 0.50 -4.58 15.18
N ILE A 26 1.03 -3.81 14.23
CA ILE A 26 1.53 -2.47 14.45
C ILE A 26 0.39 -1.49 14.18
N VAL A 27 -0.19 -0.92 15.23
CA VAL A 27 -1.31 0.01 15.12
C VAL A 27 -0.87 1.38 15.64
N VAL A 28 -0.80 2.37 14.74
CA VAL A 28 -0.41 3.74 15.05
C VAL A 28 -1.66 4.60 15.20
N ASN A 29 -2.03 4.92 16.44
CA ASN A 29 -3.23 5.72 16.76
C ASN A 29 -2.91 7.18 17.13
N HIS A 30 -1.64 7.55 17.20
CA HIS A 30 -1.19 8.90 17.50
C HIS A 30 -0.29 9.38 16.37
N GLY A 31 -0.72 10.47 15.75
CA GLY A 31 -0.09 11.09 14.60
C GLY A 31 0.79 12.28 14.99
N GLY A 32 1.38 12.90 13.98
CA GLY A 32 2.15 14.13 14.13
C GLY A 32 1.43 15.36 13.59
N GLU A 33 2.23 16.35 13.26
CA GLU A 33 1.83 17.60 12.60
C GLU A 33 2.57 17.73 11.25
N PRO A 34 2.17 18.61 10.31
CA PRO A 34 2.80 18.76 9.00
C PRO A 34 4.34 18.80 9.02
N ASP A 35 4.92 19.55 9.97
CA ASP A 35 6.36 19.74 10.10
C ASP A 35 6.99 18.83 11.18
N GLN A 36 6.18 18.06 11.89
CA GLN A 36 6.60 17.17 12.99
C GLN A 36 5.84 15.84 12.93
N PRO A 37 6.01 15.06 11.85
CA PRO A 37 5.37 13.75 11.74
C PRO A 37 5.91 12.79 12.80
N VAL A 38 5.07 11.86 13.26
CA VAL A 38 5.55 10.70 14.02
C VAL A 38 6.20 9.72 13.05
N THR A 39 7.44 9.32 13.31
CA THR A 39 8.17 8.40 12.43
C THR A 39 8.35 7.04 13.09
N LEU A 40 7.88 5.99 12.43
CA LEU A 40 8.13 4.60 12.77
C LEU A 40 9.12 3.99 11.77
N ARG A 41 10.31 3.59 12.21
CA ARG A 41 11.33 3.08 11.28
C ARG A 41 11.98 1.79 11.74
N ALA A 42 12.46 0.99 10.80
CA ALA A 42 13.39 -0.09 11.12
C ALA A 42 14.74 0.46 11.63
N GLU A 43 15.37 -0.27 12.56
CA GLU A 43 16.74 0.02 13.01
C GLU A 43 17.74 -0.06 11.86
N ALA A 44 17.59 -1.06 10.99
CA ALA A 44 18.21 -1.10 9.68
C ALA A 44 17.17 -1.49 8.62
N PRO A 45 17.08 -0.79 7.47
CA PRO A 45 16.12 -1.12 6.43
C PRO A 45 16.15 -2.60 6.02
N GLY A 46 14.98 -3.22 5.96
CA GLY A 46 14.81 -4.63 5.61
C GLY A 46 15.23 -5.64 6.70
N ARG A 47 15.70 -5.19 7.86
CA ARG A 47 16.11 -6.07 8.99
C ARG A 47 15.04 -6.24 10.05
N VAL A 48 13.92 -5.52 9.95
CA VAL A 48 12.69 -5.76 10.72
C VAL A 48 11.75 -6.58 9.84
N VAL A 49 11.74 -7.89 10.06
CA VAL A 49 11.01 -8.85 9.23
C VAL A 49 9.68 -9.18 9.88
N LEU A 50 8.60 -8.67 9.31
CA LEU A 50 7.22 -8.91 9.72
C LEU A 50 6.71 -10.16 8.99
N ASN A 51 6.39 -11.22 9.74
CA ASN A 51 5.91 -12.50 9.20
C ASN A 51 4.67 -13.01 9.96
N GLY A 52 4.17 -14.19 9.61
CA GLY A 52 2.90 -14.70 10.16
C GLY A 52 1.72 -13.83 9.71
N ALA A 53 0.85 -13.43 10.63
CA ALA A 53 -0.29 -12.55 10.40
C ALA A 53 0.00 -11.08 10.80
N SER A 54 1.25 -10.64 10.63
CA SER A 54 1.64 -9.25 10.88
C SER A 54 0.97 -8.26 9.93
N LEU A 55 0.71 -7.06 10.42
CA LEU A 55 0.08 -5.96 9.68
C LEU A 55 0.47 -4.60 10.26
N LEU A 56 0.29 -3.56 9.46
CA LEU A 56 0.45 -2.15 9.82
C LEU A 56 -0.87 -1.41 9.59
N GLU A 57 -1.36 -0.74 10.62
CA GLU A 57 -2.51 0.16 10.56
C GLU A 57 -2.08 1.57 10.97
N ILE A 58 -2.32 2.54 10.09
CA ILE A 58 -2.05 3.96 10.30
C ILE A 58 -3.39 4.68 10.48
N ASN A 59 -3.75 4.93 11.74
CA ASN A 59 -5.06 5.48 12.13
C ASN A 59 -4.99 6.96 12.53
N ALA A 60 -3.88 7.64 12.26
CA ALA A 60 -3.67 9.03 12.62
C ALA A 60 -2.83 9.74 11.55
N PRO A 61 -2.99 11.07 11.39
CA PRO A 61 -2.35 11.79 10.30
C PRO A 61 -0.88 12.04 10.55
N TYR A 62 -0.12 12.39 9.49
CA TYR A 62 1.30 12.74 9.58
C TYR A 62 2.14 11.64 10.26
N VAL A 63 1.93 10.39 9.83
CA VAL A 63 2.72 9.24 10.26
C VAL A 63 3.62 8.80 9.12
N ASN A 64 4.93 8.76 9.37
CA ASN A 64 5.91 8.20 8.44
C ASN A 64 6.28 6.79 8.87
N VAL A 65 6.32 5.84 7.93
CA VAL A 65 6.80 4.47 8.15
C VAL A 65 7.90 4.12 7.17
N GLU A 66 9.02 3.61 7.68
CA GLU A 66 10.25 3.44 6.90
C GLU A 66 10.93 2.09 7.13
N GLY A 67 11.38 1.44 6.04
CA GLY A 67 12.35 0.36 6.11
C GLY A 67 11.82 -1.00 6.57
N LEU A 68 10.50 -1.22 6.60
CA LEU A 68 9.91 -2.49 7.06
C LEU A 68 9.95 -3.57 5.95
N LEU A 69 10.02 -4.85 6.34
CA LEU A 69 9.92 -5.96 5.40
C LEU A 69 8.82 -6.94 5.84
N PHE A 70 7.70 -6.96 5.13
CA PHE A 70 6.69 -8.01 5.24
C PHE A 70 7.08 -9.18 4.33
N ARG A 71 7.36 -10.35 4.91
CA ARG A 71 7.83 -11.50 4.11
C ARG A 71 7.31 -12.84 4.59
N GLY A 72 6.82 -13.66 3.65
CA GLY A 72 6.48 -15.07 3.90
C GLY A 72 5.41 -15.29 4.97
N GLY A 73 4.51 -14.32 5.14
CA GLY A 73 3.34 -14.41 6.01
C GLY A 73 2.05 -14.33 5.21
N ALA A 74 0.92 -14.26 5.90
CA ALA A 74 -0.40 -14.10 5.30
C ALA A 74 -1.38 -13.52 6.32
N ILE A 75 -2.32 -12.71 5.85
CA ILE A 75 -3.51 -12.33 6.63
C ILE A 75 -4.77 -12.99 6.04
N SER A 76 -5.88 -12.92 6.76
CA SER A 76 -7.14 -13.55 6.32
C SER A 76 -8.08 -12.62 5.56
N HIS A 77 -7.94 -11.31 5.73
CA HIS A 77 -8.79 -10.27 5.13
C HIS A 77 -8.15 -8.88 5.32
N GLY A 78 -8.69 -7.86 4.66
CA GLY A 78 -8.28 -6.46 4.87
C GLY A 78 -7.06 -6.08 4.05
N SER A 79 -6.03 -5.52 4.68
CA SER A 79 -4.78 -5.18 4.03
C SER A 79 -3.55 -5.37 4.94
N VAL A 80 -2.38 -5.59 4.35
CA VAL A 80 -1.11 -5.70 5.11
C VAL A 80 -0.66 -4.33 5.61
N ILE A 81 -0.82 -3.31 4.78
CA ILE A 81 -0.56 -1.89 5.09
C ILE A 81 -1.87 -1.12 4.88
N GLN A 82 -2.51 -0.72 5.98
CA GLN A 82 -3.76 0.02 5.97
C GLN A 82 -3.51 1.47 6.35
N PHE A 83 -3.91 2.41 5.48
CA PHE A 83 -4.11 3.79 5.85
C PHE A 83 -5.58 3.99 6.20
N ASN A 84 -5.87 4.55 7.38
CA ASN A 84 -7.19 4.98 7.84
C ASN A 84 -7.18 6.47 8.22
N SER A 85 -6.28 7.25 7.62
CA SER A 85 -6.05 8.65 7.94
C SER A 85 -5.45 9.40 6.75
N HIS A 86 -4.97 10.61 6.98
CA HIS A 86 -4.50 11.53 5.95
C HIS A 86 -3.02 11.87 6.11
N HIS A 87 -2.33 12.25 5.04
CA HIS A 87 -0.93 12.70 5.10
C HIS A 87 0.07 11.67 5.66
N GLY A 88 -0.28 10.38 5.64
CA GLY A 88 0.63 9.30 6.00
C GLY A 88 1.62 8.99 4.88
N VAL A 89 2.84 8.60 5.22
CA VAL A 89 3.84 8.15 4.24
C VAL A 89 4.38 6.78 4.62
N VAL A 90 4.34 5.84 3.69
CA VAL A 90 5.09 4.57 3.79
C VAL A 90 6.17 4.59 2.72
N ARG A 91 7.43 4.45 3.14
CA ARG A 91 8.58 4.47 2.24
C ARG A 91 9.59 3.38 2.52
N GLU A 92 10.37 3.02 1.51
CA GLU A 92 11.49 2.07 1.63
C GLU A 92 11.08 0.73 2.26
N THR A 93 9.82 0.35 2.06
CA THR A 93 9.18 -0.81 2.67
C THR A 93 8.92 -1.86 1.61
N ALA A 94 8.98 -3.14 1.97
CA ALA A 94 8.77 -4.24 1.05
C ALA A 94 7.69 -5.21 1.52
N VAL A 95 6.87 -5.71 0.58
CA VAL A 95 5.95 -6.84 0.79
C VAL A 95 6.31 -7.93 -0.23
N VAL A 96 6.80 -9.07 0.27
CA VAL A 96 7.39 -10.14 -0.54
C VAL A 96 6.78 -11.48 -0.18
N ASP A 97 6.14 -12.12 -1.16
CA ASP A 97 5.56 -13.46 -1.02
C ASP A 97 4.64 -13.58 0.22
N TYR A 98 3.89 -12.51 0.53
CA TYR A 98 3.00 -12.43 1.69
C TYR A 98 1.61 -12.94 1.31
N ASN A 99 1.51 -14.25 1.15
CA ASN A 99 0.42 -14.94 0.47
C ASN A 99 -0.25 -16.01 1.34
N PRO A 100 -1.59 -16.11 1.30
CA PRO A 100 -2.32 -17.19 1.95
C PRO A 100 -2.19 -18.49 1.12
N ALA A 101 -2.52 -19.62 1.74
CA ALA A 101 -2.53 -20.90 1.03
C ALA A 101 -3.65 -20.98 -0.04
N ALA A 102 -4.79 -20.33 0.21
CA ALA A 102 -5.94 -20.36 -0.68
C ALA A 102 -5.94 -19.15 -1.62
N PHE A 103 -5.93 -19.41 -2.93
CA PHE A 103 -6.01 -18.37 -3.97
C PHE A 103 -7.20 -17.42 -3.77
N ALA A 104 -8.35 -17.97 -3.36
CA ALA A 104 -9.60 -17.22 -3.18
C ALA A 104 -9.61 -16.27 -1.97
N THR A 105 -8.59 -16.31 -1.10
CA THR A 105 -8.48 -15.37 0.03
C THR A 105 -8.24 -13.95 -0.48
N LYS A 106 -9.02 -13.01 0.07
CA LYS A 106 -9.11 -11.62 -0.39
C LYS A 106 -8.46 -10.68 0.61
N TYR A 107 -7.38 -10.03 0.21
CA TYR A 107 -6.83 -8.87 0.91
C TYR A 107 -5.87 -8.11 0.01
N TYR A 108 -5.69 -6.83 0.30
CA TYR A 108 -4.73 -5.96 -0.35
C TYR A 108 -3.37 -6.05 0.33
N TRP A 109 -2.28 -5.76 -0.39
CA TRP A 109 -1.02 -5.51 0.31
C TRP A 109 -0.96 -4.10 0.87
N ALA A 110 -1.52 -3.12 0.16
CA ALA A 110 -1.76 -1.80 0.72
C ALA A 110 -3.15 -1.29 0.35
N PHE A 111 -3.79 -0.58 1.28
CA PHE A 111 -5.09 0.04 1.02
C PHE A 111 -5.13 1.45 1.60
N PHE A 112 -5.53 2.40 0.76
CA PHE A 112 -5.75 3.79 1.14
C PHE A 112 -7.20 4.00 1.51
N GLN A 113 -7.44 4.34 2.78
CA GLN A 113 -8.69 4.94 3.25
C GLN A 113 -8.34 6.28 3.93
N GLY A 114 -8.57 7.37 3.21
CA GLY A 114 -8.14 8.72 3.59
C GLY A 114 -7.31 9.40 2.50
N ASP A 115 -6.83 10.61 2.75
CA ASP A 115 -6.45 11.61 1.73
C ASP A 115 -4.96 11.99 1.84
N HIS A 116 -4.34 12.42 0.75
CA HIS A 116 -2.94 12.88 0.72
C HIS A 116 -1.90 11.89 1.29
N ASN A 117 -2.17 10.59 1.24
CA ASN A 117 -1.21 9.57 1.65
C ASN A 117 -0.25 9.21 0.52
N LEU A 118 0.94 8.73 0.89
CA LEU A 118 2.00 8.39 -0.05
C LEU A 118 2.57 7.00 0.24
N ILE A 119 2.65 6.17 -0.80
CA ILE A 119 3.56 5.03 -0.86
C ILE A 119 4.69 5.39 -1.83
N GLU A 120 5.93 5.39 -1.37
CA GLU A 120 7.07 5.70 -2.24
C GLU A 120 8.29 4.80 -2.02
N ARG A 121 9.08 4.57 -3.09
CA ARG A 121 10.32 3.75 -3.00
C ARG A 121 10.09 2.39 -2.35
N CYS A 122 8.91 1.79 -2.57
CA CYS A 122 8.55 0.50 -1.99
C CYS A 122 8.74 -0.65 -2.99
N TYR A 123 8.83 -1.87 -2.47
CA TYR A 123 8.99 -3.08 -3.27
C TYR A 123 7.87 -4.09 -3.02
N PHE A 124 7.17 -4.48 -4.07
CA PHE A 124 6.10 -5.46 -4.00
C PHE A 124 6.44 -6.62 -4.91
N LYS A 125 6.53 -7.84 -4.38
CA LYS A 125 6.86 -9.03 -5.18
C LYS A 125 6.07 -10.28 -4.82
N GLY A 126 5.42 -10.90 -5.81
CA GLY A 126 4.92 -12.27 -5.69
C GLY A 126 3.47 -12.44 -5.22
N LYS A 127 2.61 -11.42 -5.27
CA LYS A 127 1.20 -11.53 -4.83
C LYS A 127 0.43 -12.52 -5.70
N ASN A 128 -0.08 -13.59 -5.11
CA ASN A 128 -0.69 -14.71 -5.86
C ASN A 128 -2.14 -15.05 -5.46
N HIS A 129 -2.84 -14.14 -4.78
CA HIS A 129 -4.22 -14.33 -4.31
C HIS A 129 -5.11 -13.13 -4.72
N LEU A 130 -6.42 -13.24 -4.46
CA LEU A 130 -7.41 -12.22 -4.81
C LEU A 130 -7.24 -10.87 -4.07
N ASP A 131 -7.92 -9.88 -4.61
CA ASP A 131 -7.77 -8.43 -4.42
C ASP A 131 -6.48 -7.84 -5.03
N PRO A 132 -6.52 -6.57 -5.45
CA PRO A 132 -5.34 -5.85 -5.94
C PRO A 132 -4.14 -5.86 -5.02
N VAL A 133 -2.96 -5.53 -5.57
CA VAL A 133 -1.78 -5.24 -4.72
C VAL A 133 -2.04 -3.98 -3.90
N ILE A 134 -2.42 -2.89 -4.57
CA ILE A 134 -2.77 -1.61 -3.94
C ILE A 134 -4.21 -1.23 -4.30
N GLY A 135 -4.99 -0.82 -3.29
CA GLY A 135 -6.34 -0.28 -3.47
C GLY A 135 -6.48 1.15 -2.94
N ASN A 136 -7.36 1.93 -3.55
CA ASN A 136 -7.89 3.19 -3.02
C ASN A 136 -9.37 3.03 -2.67
N GLY A 137 -9.79 3.64 -1.56
CA GLY A 137 -11.18 3.66 -1.11
C GLY A 137 -12.10 4.47 -2.02
N LEU A 138 -13.41 4.25 -1.88
CA LEU A 138 -14.42 4.96 -2.65
C LEU A 138 -14.68 6.38 -2.11
N GLU A 139 -14.70 6.50 -0.78
CA GLU A 139 -15.06 7.72 -0.05
C GLU A 139 -13.83 8.27 0.65
N ASP A 140 -13.73 9.61 0.69
CA ASP A 140 -12.68 10.39 1.38
C ASP A 140 -11.22 9.99 1.07
N SER A 141 -11.03 9.24 -0.03
CA SER A 141 -9.76 8.67 -0.43
C SER A 141 -9.20 9.40 -1.64
N ARG A 142 -8.75 10.63 -1.42
CA ARG A 142 -8.36 11.58 -2.48
C ARG A 142 -6.85 11.85 -2.44
N HIS A 143 -6.29 12.46 -3.48
CA HIS A 143 -4.90 12.95 -3.59
C HIS A 143 -3.81 11.96 -3.12
N ASN A 144 -4.12 10.68 -3.07
CA ASN A 144 -3.18 9.64 -2.66
C ASN A 144 -2.21 9.38 -3.81
N ARG A 145 -1.02 8.91 -3.46
CA ARG A 145 0.07 8.76 -4.42
C ARG A 145 0.83 7.46 -4.23
N VAL A 146 1.17 6.83 -5.35
CA VAL A 146 2.11 5.72 -5.42
C VAL A 146 3.24 6.14 -6.36
N ALA A 147 4.44 6.30 -5.81
CA ALA A 147 5.58 6.85 -6.53
C ALA A 147 6.83 5.99 -6.44
N HIS A 148 7.62 5.92 -7.51
CA HIS A 148 8.97 5.35 -7.50
C HIS A 148 9.07 3.95 -6.89
N SER A 149 8.00 3.16 -6.98
CA SER A 149 7.92 1.83 -6.39
C SER A 149 8.08 0.76 -7.46
N PHE A 150 8.52 -0.42 -7.04
CA PHE A 150 8.81 -1.54 -7.93
C PHE A 150 7.87 -2.71 -7.66
N PHE A 151 7.08 -3.06 -8.67
CA PHE A 151 6.15 -4.18 -8.68
C PHE A 151 6.72 -5.28 -9.57
N ARG A 152 6.91 -6.48 -9.00
CA ARG A 152 7.60 -7.55 -9.71
C ARG A 152 7.01 -8.95 -9.50
N ASP A 153 7.06 -9.78 -10.54
CA ASP A 153 6.77 -11.21 -10.50
C ASP A 153 5.37 -11.52 -9.89
N MET A 154 4.33 -10.80 -10.33
CA MET A 154 2.95 -11.10 -9.91
C MET A 154 2.38 -12.13 -10.89
N PRO A 155 2.21 -13.41 -10.50
CA PRO A 155 1.87 -14.45 -11.46
C PRO A 155 0.49 -14.23 -12.08
N ALA A 156 0.41 -14.39 -13.40
CA ALA A 156 -0.84 -14.35 -14.14
C ALA A 156 -1.84 -15.39 -13.60
N ALA A 157 -3.08 -14.99 -13.38
CA ALA A 157 -4.21 -15.93 -13.32
C ALA A 157 -5.44 -15.29 -13.94
N SER A 158 -6.20 -16.09 -14.68
CA SER A 158 -7.47 -15.68 -15.30
C SER A 158 -8.58 -15.53 -14.24
N ALA A 159 -8.47 -14.52 -13.40
CA ALA A 159 -9.45 -14.16 -12.38
C ALA A 159 -9.48 -12.65 -12.19
N ASN A 160 -10.67 -12.05 -12.31
CA ASN A 160 -10.88 -10.63 -12.04
C ASN A 160 -10.58 -10.31 -10.57
N GLY A 161 -10.03 -9.13 -10.31
CA GLY A 161 -9.77 -8.60 -8.98
C GLY A 161 -8.34 -8.85 -8.55
N ARG A 162 -7.39 -8.85 -9.49
CA ARG A 162 -5.94 -8.95 -9.21
C ARG A 162 -5.15 -7.86 -9.92
N GLU A 163 -5.74 -6.69 -10.08
CA GLU A 163 -5.08 -5.50 -10.61
C GLU A 163 -3.85 -5.17 -9.75
N ILE A 164 -2.80 -4.57 -10.32
CA ILE A 164 -1.66 -4.13 -9.50
C ILE A 164 -2.08 -2.92 -8.67
N ILE A 165 -2.73 -1.93 -9.30
CA ILE A 165 -3.29 -0.77 -8.60
C ILE A 165 -4.74 -0.58 -9.05
N ARG A 166 -5.68 -0.55 -8.09
CA ARG A 166 -7.07 -0.16 -8.34
C ARG A 166 -7.41 1.12 -7.61
N VAL A 167 -7.91 2.11 -8.35
CA VAL A 167 -8.29 3.41 -7.81
C VAL A 167 -9.81 3.54 -7.87
N TRP A 168 -10.52 3.18 -6.80
CA TRP A 168 -11.88 3.67 -6.60
C TRP A 168 -11.85 5.15 -6.16
N GLY A 169 -12.99 5.83 -6.21
CA GLY A 169 -13.12 7.20 -5.71
C GLY A 169 -14.31 7.92 -6.34
N SER A 170 -14.43 9.22 -6.06
CA SER A 170 -15.42 10.09 -6.72
C SER A 170 -15.28 10.03 -8.25
N GLY A 171 -16.42 10.08 -8.94
CA GLY A 171 -16.53 9.84 -10.38
C GLY A 171 -16.73 8.37 -10.79
N LYS A 172 -16.67 7.41 -9.86
CA LYS A 172 -16.99 6.01 -10.18
C LYS A 172 -18.46 5.79 -10.54
N TYR A 173 -19.35 6.29 -9.68
CA TYR A 173 -20.80 6.13 -9.79
C TYR A 173 -21.51 7.44 -10.09
N GLU A 174 -20.83 8.56 -9.85
CA GLU A 174 -21.30 9.91 -10.11
C GLU A 174 -21.04 10.29 -11.57
N GLY A 175 -21.77 11.28 -12.10
CA GLY A 175 -21.66 11.68 -13.51
C GLY A 175 -20.30 12.29 -13.87
N ARG A 176 -20.23 12.91 -15.05
CA ARG A 176 -19.07 13.75 -15.44
C ARG A 176 -19.09 15.05 -14.64
N GLU A 177 -18.65 14.97 -13.40
CA GLU A 177 -18.48 16.10 -12.49
C GLU A 177 -17.01 16.52 -12.42
N ASP A 178 -16.75 17.75 -11.95
CA ASP A 178 -15.38 18.26 -11.74
C ASP A 178 -14.68 17.61 -10.53
N ASP A 179 -15.33 16.64 -9.89
CA ASP A 179 -14.80 15.90 -8.75
C ASP A 179 -14.16 14.56 -9.14
N GLY A 180 -13.21 14.08 -8.35
CA GLY A 180 -12.42 12.89 -8.61
C GLY A 180 -11.62 12.40 -7.40
N ALA A 181 -10.86 11.32 -7.60
CA ALA A 181 -9.92 10.85 -6.59
C ALA A 181 -8.60 11.62 -6.63
N PHE A 182 -8.27 12.27 -7.76
CA PHE A 182 -7.00 12.99 -7.94
C PHE A 182 -5.76 12.12 -7.60
N PHE A 183 -5.87 10.80 -7.78
CA PHE A 183 -4.82 9.86 -7.41
C PHE A 183 -3.67 9.98 -8.38
N THR A 184 -2.43 9.99 -7.88
CA THR A 184 -1.22 10.04 -8.72
C THR A 184 -0.45 8.71 -8.68
N ILE A 185 -0.27 8.09 -9.84
CA ILE A 185 0.59 6.90 -10.02
C ILE A 185 1.77 7.32 -10.88
N GLU A 186 2.96 7.40 -10.31
CA GLU A 186 4.11 7.90 -11.09
C GLU A 186 5.48 7.30 -10.83
N GLY A 187 6.30 7.26 -11.87
CA GLY A 187 7.68 6.83 -11.75
C GLY A 187 7.86 5.37 -11.28
N ASN A 188 6.79 4.55 -11.34
CA ASN A 188 6.84 3.17 -10.89
C ASN A 188 7.35 2.25 -12.01
N LEU A 189 7.93 1.12 -11.60
CA LEU A 189 8.32 0.03 -12.50
C LEU A 189 7.40 -1.17 -12.27
N PHE A 190 6.77 -1.64 -13.33
CA PHE A 190 6.00 -2.90 -13.38
C PHE A 190 6.78 -3.89 -14.25
N ASP A 191 7.32 -4.95 -13.66
CA ASP A 191 8.16 -5.94 -14.34
C ASP A 191 7.64 -7.35 -14.08
N HIS A 192 7.11 -8.04 -15.09
CA HIS A 192 6.38 -9.32 -14.90
C HIS A 192 5.28 -9.22 -13.83
N ALA A 193 4.60 -8.07 -13.75
CA ALA A 193 3.56 -7.80 -12.77
C ALA A 193 2.17 -8.16 -13.33
N ASP A 194 1.99 -9.41 -13.75
CA ASP A 194 0.87 -9.83 -14.60
C ASP A 194 -0.48 -9.81 -13.89
N GLY A 195 -0.54 -10.22 -12.62
CA GLY A 195 -1.78 -10.20 -11.82
C GLY A 195 -2.92 -10.96 -12.50
N GLU A 196 -3.98 -10.26 -12.89
CA GLU A 196 -5.11 -10.83 -13.66
C GLU A 196 -4.89 -10.90 -15.18
N GLY A 197 -3.85 -10.26 -15.69
CA GLY A 197 -3.50 -10.21 -17.11
C GLY A 197 -4.38 -9.28 -17.96
N ALA A 198 -5.41 -8.66 -17.38
CA ALA A 198 -6.28 -7.68 -18.04
C ALA A 198 -5.91 -6.25 -17.63
N GLU A 199 -5.95 -5.93 -16.33
CA GLU A 199 -5.66 -4.58 -15.83
C GLU A 199 -4.41 -4.57 -14.94
N ILE A 200 -3.35 -3.86 -15.37
CA ILE A 200 -2.21 -3.53 -14.50
C ILE A 200 -2.65 -2.43 -13.53
N ILE A 201 -3.18 -1.34 -14.10
CA ILE A 201 -3.77 -0.21 -13.38
C ILE A 201 -5.22 -0.12 -13.81
N SER A 202 -6.13 -0.06 -12.84
CA SER A 202 -7.55 0.11 -13.07
C SER A 202 -8.04 1.37 -12.38
N LEU A 203 -8.19 2.43 -13.17
CA LEU A 203 -8.73 3.70 -12.73
C LEU A 203 -10.26 3.61 -12.76
N LYS A 204 -10.89 3.83 -11.63
CA LYS A 204 -12.35 3.75 -11.47
C LYS A 204 -12.84 4.95 -10.68
N SER A 205 -12.34 6.12 -11.08
CA SER A 205 -12.59 7.45 -10.54
C SER A 205 -12.07 8.53 -11.51
N ASN A 206 -12.41 9.79 -11.30
CA ASN A 206 -12.03 10.89 -12.18
C ASN A 206 -10.73 11.59 -11.72
N HIS A 207 -10.15 12.41 -12.63
CA HIS A 207 -9.02 13.31 -12.40
C HIS A 207 -7.71 12.67 -11.89
N ASN A 208 -7.55 11.36 -12.06
CA ASN A 208 -6.30 10.67 -11.74
C ASN A 208 -5.18 11.04 -12.71
N VAL A 209 -3.93 10.95 -12.25
CA VAL A 209 -2.72 11.18 -13.03
C VAL A 209 -1.89 9.90 -13.06
N VAL A 210 -1.58 9.42 -14.26
CA VAL A 210 -0.66 8.30 -14.48
C VAL A 210 0.48 8.78 -15.36
N GLN A 211 1.69 8.95 -14.81
CA GLN A 211 2.80 9.59 -15.52
C GLN A 211 4.15 8.90 -15.26
N ASN A 212 5.01 8.84 -16.27
CA ASN A 212 6.40 8.37 -16.15
C ASN A 212 6.58 6.97 -15.55
N ASN A 213 5.57 6.09 -15.66
CA ASN A 213 5.69 4.69 -15.26
C ASN A 213 6.32 3.85 -16.38
N THR A 214 7.07 2.82 -16.01
CA THR A 214 7.66 1.86 -16.96
C THR A 214 6.99 0.51 -16.79
N VAL A 215 6.55 -0.09 -17.90
CA VAL A 215 5.97 -1.44 -17.95
C VAL A 215 6.88 -2.34 -18.78
N VAL A 216 7.35 -3.42 -18.18
CA VAL A 216 8.28 -4.39 -18.77
C VAL A 216 7.67 -5.78 -18.65
N ALA A 217 7.56 -6.49 -19.77
CA ALA A 217 7.18 -7.91 -19.82
C ALA A 217 5.98 -8.27 -18.92
N THR A 218 4.99 -7.38 -18.86
CA THR A 218 3.82 -7.49 -17.98
C THR A 218 2.56 -7.61 -18.82
N LEU A 219 1.70 -8.58 -18.51
CA LEU A 219 0.40 -8.74 -19.12
C LEU A 219 -0.61 -7.70 -18.58
N GLY A 220 -1.44 -7.16 -19.47
CA GLY A 220 -2.52 -6.25 -19.15
C GLY A 220 -2.31 -4.83 -19.68
N CYS A 221 -3.20 -3.92 -19.29
CA CYS A 221 -3.17 -2.51 -19.70
C CYS A 221 -3.37 -1.55 -18.53
N ILE A 222 -3.24 -0.25 -18.82
CA ILE A 222 -3.76 0.81 -17.98
C ILE A 222 -5.19 1.07 -18.46
N ASN A 223 -6.18 0.79 -17.61
CA ASN A 223 -7.61 0.89 -17.93
C ASN A 223 -8.29 2.03 -17.15
N ILE A 224 -9.31 2.63 -17.76
CA ILE A 224 -10.07 3.80 -17.27
C ILE A 224 -11.57 3.50 -17.35
#